data_AF-A0A2L1UU07-F1
#
_entry.id   AF-A0A2L1UU07-F1
#
_cell.length_a   1.000
_cell.length_b   1.000
_cell.length_c   1.000
_cell.angle_alpha   90.00
_cell.angle_beta   90.00
_cell.angle_gamma   90.00
#
_symmetry.space_group_name_H-M   'P 1'
#
loop_
_entity.id
_entity.type
_entity.pdbx_description
1 polymer ?
#
loop_
_entity_poly.entity_id
_entity_poly.type
_entity_poly.pdbx_seq_one_letter_code
_entity_poly.pdbx_strand_id
1 'polypeptide(L)'
;MKRFNKTLLASLLFVGCSHIALADMTDSAGQLIGTVPVIKGTESGQTDHSVSFSNGHESGSTEAMSPGDKISLNYTFKDAEGDIDVSKATIKWYTTSDGKGADKTELAGDGQDSYVLKETDAGRYLGVEITEKTSTGIPSMGQLISIMDVSGNTTTDNIPDGPVVGGTIGVMIADSAAPTVNLIGKANSELLVGHTYQFKTWYDVNNNHIWDAGELEATSNYAYKWVFDGTSATTHTAGGYAVSATNNKDLVIPATNAQATSVFATAGADGVQGYSLKVDYSPLLKSVKAVKSVKK
;
A
#
# COMPACT_ATOMS: atom_id res chain seq x y z
N MET A 1 75.20 21.17 93.38
CA MET A 1 74.21 21.23 92.28
C MET A 1 74.53 20.11 91.29
N LYS A 2 73.78 19.00 91.37
CA LYS A 2 72.92 18.40 90.31
C LYS A 2 73.74 17.90 89.10
N ARG A 3 74.22 16.66 89.04
CA ARG A 3 73.58 15.31 88.91
C ARG A 3 73.00 14.96 87.52
N PHE A 4 73.35 13.73 87.12
CA PHE A 4 72.76 12.75 86.18
C PHE A 4 73.06 12.87 84.67
N ASN A 5 73.08 11.81 83.84
CA ASN A 5 73.45 10.37 83.85
C ASN A 5 72.89 9.77 82.54
N LYS A 6 73.60 8.82 81.89
CA LYS A 6 73.11 7.91 80.81
C LYS A 6 72.70 8.63 79.51
N THR A 7 72.78 8.09 78.29
CA THR A 7 72.52 6.73 77.81
C THR A 7 72.98 6.64 76.35
N LEU A 8 73.39 5.45 75.95
CA LEU A 8 73.53 4.91 74.60
C LEU A 8 72.48 5.43 73.57
N LEU A 9 72.87 5.74 72.33
CA LEU A 9 72.05 5.40 71.16
C LEU A 9 72.84 5.36 69.85
N ALA A 10 72.94 4.17 69.28
CA ALA A 10 73.32 3.92 67.90
C ALA A 10 72.33 4.62 66.97
N SER A 11 72.83 5.43 66.03
CA SER A 11 72.04 5.86 64.87
C SER A 11 72.45 4.99 63.69
N LEU A 12 71.84 3.81 63.62
CA LEU A 12 71.73 3.03 62.40
C LEU A 12 70.91 3.89 61.43
N LEU A 13 71.56 4.56 60.47
CA LEU A 13 70.84 5.21 59.39
C LEU A 13 70.33 4.08 58.48
N PHE A 14 69.13 3.56 58.79
CA PHE A 14 68.35 2.84 57.81
C PHE A 14 68.07 3.82 56.68
N VAL A 15 68.76 3.64 55.56
CA VAL A 15 68.30 4.12 54.26
C VAL A 15 66.99 3.38 54.00
N GLY A 16 65.91 3.93 54.54
CA GLY A 16 64.58 3.58 54.10
C GLY A 16 64.50 4.01 52.65
N CYS A 17 64.70 3.06 51.74
CA CYS A 17 64.08 3.12 50.42
C CYS A 17 62.57 3.16 50.68
N SER A 18 62.03 4.35 50.95
CA SER A 18 60.65 4.63 50.63
C SER A 18 60.56 4.41 49.12
N HIS A 19 60.00 3.27 48.73
CA HIS A 19 59.53 3.07 47.37
C HIS A 19 58.52 4.18 47.12
N ILE A 20 58.95 5.25 46.45
CA ILE A 20 58.05 6.26 45.92
C ILE A 20 57.30 5.53 44.81
N ALA A 21 56.11 5.02 45.13
CA ALA A 21 55.23 4.46 44.12
C ALA A 21 54.77 5.62 43.23
N LEU A 22 55.45 5.80 42.09
CA LEU A 22 54.96 6.65 41.01
C LEU A 22 53.83 5.87 40.33
N ALA A 23 52.59 6.23 40.62
CA ALA A 23 51.47 5.84 39.79
C ALA A 23 51.47 6.77 38.57
N ASP A 24 51.93 6.24 37.44
CA ASP A 24 51.83 6.92 36.15
C ASP A 24 50.67 6.29 35.37
N MET A 25 49.85 7.12 34.73
CA MET A 25 48.74 6.67 33.89
C MET A 25 49.14 6.88 32.44
N THR A 26 48.90 5.88 31.58
CA THR A 26 49.07 6.09 30.15
C THR A 26 48.04 7.09 29.64
N ASP A 27 48.28 7.64 28.46
CA ASP A 27 47.22 8.32 27.71
C ASP A 27 46.06 7.35 27.40
N SER A 28 44.88 7.92 27.10
CA SER A 28 43.68 7.15 26.78
C SER A 28 43.83 6.37 25.46
N ALA A 29 43.49 5.08 25.48
CA ALA A 29 43.45 4.23 24.30
C ALA A 29 42.03 4.16 23.71
N GLY A 30 41.74 4.96 22.68
CA GLY A 30 40.56 4.83 21.82
C GLY A 30 39.19 4.88 22.50
N GLN A 31 38.12 4.65 21.72
CA GLN A 31 36.76 4.45 22.24
C GLN A 31 36.43 2.95 22.24
N LEU A 32 35.64 2.52 23.21
CA LEU A 32 35.02 1.20 23.23
C LEU A 32 33.78 1.24 22.34
N ILE A 33 33.70 0.31 21.38
CA ILE A 33 32.62 0.21 20.39
C ILE A 33 31.90 -1.12 20.61
N GLY A 34 30.56 -1.08 20.68
CA GLY A 34 29.67 -2.22 20.86
C GLY A 34 29.25 -2.86 19.53
N THR A 35 28.19 -3.65 19.59
CA THR A 35 27.56 -4.27 18.42
C THR A 35 26.64 -3.30 17.68
N VAL A 36 26.40 -3.55 16.39
CA VAL A 36 25.43 -2.79 15.60
C VAL A 36 24.03 -3.28 15.97
N PRO A 37 23.05 -2.39 16.20
CA PRO A 37 21.68 -2.82 16.45
C PRO A 37 21.11 -3.58 15.26
N VAL A 38 20.39 -4.69 15.53
CA VAL A 38 19.78 -5.54 14.49
C VAL A 38 18.31 -5.80 14.83
N ILE A 39 17.45 -5.72 13.81
CA ILE A 39 16.07 -6.19 13.89
C ILE A 39 15.85 -7.43 13.03
N LYS A 40 14.82 -8.20 13.38
CA LYS A 40 14.45 -9.45 12.72
C LYS A 40 12.95 -9.65 12.70
N GLY A 41 12.40 -10.03 11.55
CA GLY A 41 10.97 -10.35 11.39
C GLY A 41 10.51 -11.43 12.37
N THR A 42 9.25 -11.39 12.78
CA THR A 42 8.67 -12.30 13.78
C THR A 42 8.22 -13.65 13.19
N GLU A 43 8.12 -13.76 11.87
CA GLU A 43 7.76 -15.02 11.21
C GLU A 43 8.86 -16.08 11.31
N SER A 44 8.48 -17.34 11.08
CA SER A 44 9.43 -18.45 11.06
C SER A 44 10.41 -18.31 9.89
N GLY A 45 11.69 -18.56 10.15
CA GLY A 45 12.73 -18.57 9.10
C GLY A 45 13.26 -17.20 8.68
N GLN A 46 12.84 -16.12 9.34
CA GLN A 46 13.34 -14.76 9.08
C GLN A 46 14.86 -14.66 9.35
N THR A 47 15.54 -13.77 8.63
CA THR A 47 16.97 -13.48 8.81
C THR A 47 17.17 -12.17 9.55
N ASP A 48 18.39 -11.90 10.00
CA ASP A 48 18.75 -10.56 10.47
C ASP A 48 18.48 -9.53 9.36
N HIS A 49 18.13 -8.30 9.75
CA HIS A 49 17.76 -7.20 8.86
C HIS A 49 16.48 -7.45 8.05
N SER A 50 15.45 -8.00 8.71
CA SER A 50 14.14 -8.28 8.10
C SER A 50 12.98 -7.78 8.97
N VAL A 51 11.80 -7.71 8.38
CA VAL A 51 10.53 -7.39 9.03
C VAL A 51 9.43 -8.34 8.55
N SER A 52 8.40 -8.52 9.37
CA SER A 52 7.20 -9.30 9.04
C SER A 52 5.98 -8.41 9.00
N PHE A 53 4.97 -8.77 8.22
CA PHE A 53 3.74 -8.00 8.10
C PHE A 53 2.50 -8.84 8.40
N SER A 54 1.40 -8.16 8.73
CA SER A 54 0.10 -8.80 8.82
C SER A 54 -1.00 -7.83 8.42
N ASN A 55 -2.07 -8.35 7.83
CA ASN A 55 -3.28 -7.61 7.50
C ASN A 55 -4.41 -7.95 8.50
N GLY A 56 -5.08 -6.95 9.07
CA GLY A 56 -6.25 -7.15 9.92
C GLY A 56 -7.54 -7.51 9.16
N HIS A 57 -7.58 -7.29 7.84
CA HIS A 57 -8.73 -7.51 6.96
C HIS A 57 -10.03 -6.82 7.44
N GLU A 58 -9.91 -5.68 8.11
CA GLU A 58 -11.06 -4.93 8.62
C GLU A 58 -12.02 -4.48 7.51
N SER A 59 -11.56 -4.39 6.26
CA SER A 59 -12.40 -4.17 5.08
C SER A 59 -13.35 -5.33 4.76
N GLY A 60 -13.08 -6.53 5.29
CA GLY A 60 -13.78 -7.78 4.99
C GLY A 60 -13.28 -8.51 3.74
N SER A 61 -12.24 -8.01 3.07
CA SER A 61 -11.58 -8.68 1.94
C SER A 61 -10.35 -9.47 2.40
N THR A 62 -10.25 -10.72 1.96
CA THR A 62 -9.04 -11.56 2.10
C THR A 62 -8.37 -11.86 0.77
N GLU A 63 -8.91 -11.35 -0.33
CA GLU A 63 -8.42 -11.57 -1.70
C GLU A 63 -7.64 -10.37 -2.24
N ALA A 64 -7.76 -9.22 -1.59
CA ALA A 64 -7.03 -7.99 -1.92
C ALA A 64 -6.91 -7.10 -0.68
N MET A 65 -5.76 -6.44 -0.52
CA MET A 65 -5.62 -5.32 0.40
C MET A 65 -6.63 -4.24 0.03
N SER A 66 -7.43 -3.74 0.97
CA SER A 66 -8.48 -2.77 0.68
C SER A 66 -8.53 -1.63 1.70
N PRO A 67 -9.06 -0.44 1.34
CA PRO A 67 -9.28 0.64 2.29
C PRO A 67 -10.01 0.16 3.56
N GLY A 68 -9.49 0.57 4.71
CA GLY A 68 -9.94 0.15 6.04
C GLY A 68 -9.08 -0.95 6.66
N ASP A 69 -8.38 -1.77 5.87
CA ASP A 69 -7.44 -2.78 6.38
C ASP A 69 -6.30 -2.12 7.15
N LYS A 70 -5.92 -2.71 8.28
CA LYS A 70 -4.75 -2.32 9.06
C LYS A 70 -3.58 -3.24 8.77
N ILE A 71 -2.57 -2.72 8.10
CA ILE A 71 -1.30 -3.41 7.87
C ILE A 71 -0.36 -3.14 9.06
N SER A 72 0.13 -4.19 9.71
CA SER A 72 1.01 -4.09 10.88
C SER A 72 2.42 -4.58 10.55
N LEU A 73 3.44 -3.84 10.98
CA LEU A 73 4.86 -4.18 10.87
C LEU A 73 5.33 -4.79 12.19
N ASN A 74 5.93 -5.99 12.12
CA ASN A 74 6.35 -6.76 13.27
C ASN A 74 7.84 -7.11 13.17
N TYR A 75 8.58 -6.91 14.25
CA TYR A 75 9.97 -7.30 14.38
C TYR A 75 10.34 -7.58 15.84
N THR A 76 11.45 -8.29 16.02
CA THR A 76 12.16 -8.42 17.30
C THR A 76 13.49 -7.69 17.20
N PHE A 77 13.92 -7.09 18.30
CA PHE A 77 15.18 -6.36 18.40
C PHE A 77 16.24 -7.22 19.10
N LYS A 78 17.47 -7.17 18.61
CA LYS A 78 18.61 -7.86 19.20
C LYS A 78 19.78 -6.90 19.34
N ASP A 79 20.25 -6.78 20.57
CA ASP A 79 21.49 -6.11 20.92
C ASP A 79 22.21 -6.87 22.04
N ALA A 80 23.53 -7.00 21.93
CA ALA A 80 24.33 -7.78 22.88
C ALA A 80 24.60 -7.01 24.18
N GLU A 81 24.62 -5.67 24.11
CA GLU A 81 24.95 -4.78 25.22
C GLU A 81 23.73 -4.40 26.08
N GLY A 82 22.52 -4.62 25.57
CA GLY A 82 21.26 -4.31 26.25
C GLY A 82 20.76 -2.88 26.02
N ASP A 83 21.21 -2.23 24.94
CA ASP A 83 20.73 -0.93 24.51
C ASP A 83 19.23 -0.98 24.16
N ILE A 84 18.53 0.13 24.45
CA ILE A 84 17.08 0.21 24.23
C ILE A 84 16.78 0.45 22.75
N ASP A 85 15.90 -0.38 22.18
CA ASP A 85 15.35 -0.22 20.83
C ASP A 85 14.55 1.07 20.69
N VAL A 86 14.88 1.87 19.67
CA VAL A 86 14.10 3.03 19.22
C VAL A 86 13.89 3.02 17.70
N SER A 87 14.03 1.86 17.06
CA SER A 87 13.84 1.65 15.61
C SER A 87 12.44 2.05 15.17
N LYS A 88 11.43 1.83 16.02
CA LYS A 88 10.04 2.24 15.77
C LYS A 88 9.92 3.71 15.34
N ALA A 89 10.69 4.63 15.95
CA ALA A 89 10.64 6.06 15.63
C ALA A 89 11.18 6.42 14.24
N THR A 90 11.75 5.45 13.51
CA THR A 90 12.30 5.63 12.16
C THR A 90 11.37 5.10 11.07
N ILE A 91 10.25 4.47 11.45
CA ILE A 91 9.31 3.87 10.49
C ILE A 91 8.67 4.95 9.63
N LYS A 92 8.72 4.74 8.31
CA LYS A 92 8.08 5.59 7.30
C LYS A 92 7.29 4.75 6.31
N TRP A 93 5.97 4.94 6.29
CA TRP A 93 5.10 4.32 5.31
C TRP A 93 5.04 5.16 4.03
N TYR A 94 4.91 4.52 2.89
CA TYR A 94 4.77 5.18 1.59
C TYR A 94 3.97 4.31 0.63
N THR A 95 3.60 4.87 -0.51
CA THR A 95 3.02 4.11 -1.62
C THR A 95 3.81 4.30 -2.91
N THR A 96 3.84 3.28 -3.76
CA THR A 96 4.47 3.30 -5.09
C THR A 96 3.45 2.96 -6.17
N SER A 97 3.69 3.38 -7.41
CA SER A 97 2.82 3.06 -8.56
C SER A 97 3.05 1.65 -9.12
N ASP A 98 4.18 1.02 -8.83
CA ASP A 98 4.61 -0.23 -9.46
C ASP A 98 5.10 -1.33 -8.50
N GLY A 99 5.08 -1.09 -7.19
CA GLY A 99 5.63 -2.01 -6.19
C GLY A 99 7.16 -2.14 -6.22
N LYS A 100 7.84 -1.30 -7.01
CA LYS A 100 9.30 -1.34 -7.25
C LYS A 100 10.00 0.00 -7.01
N GLY A 101 9.24 1.02 -6.59
CA GLY A 101 9.77 2.32 -6.17
C GLY A 101 9.38 3.49 -7.07
N ALA A 102 8.65 3.28 -8.16
CA ALA A 102 8.19 4.37 -9.02
C ALA A 102 7.15 5.24 -8.29
N ASP A 103 7.21 6.55 -8.57
CA ASP A 103 6.32 7.58 -8.02
C ASP A 103 6.10 7.47 -6.51
N LYS A 104 7.16 7.21 -5.75
CA LYS A 104 7.10 7.05 -4.29
C LYS A 104 6.47 8.28 -3.63
N THR A 105 5.39 8.05 -2.88
CA THR A 105 4.67 9.09 -2.13
C THR A 105 4.66 8.74 -0.66
N GLU A 106 5.26 9.58 0.18
CA GLU A 106 5.26 9.39 1.64
C GLU A 106 3.83 9.52 2.21
N LEU A 107 3.52 8.67 3.20
CA LEU A 107 2.26 8.69 3.92
C LEU A 107 2.47 9.32 5.30
N ALA A 108 1.46 10.03 5.82
CA ALA A 108 1.50 10.56 7.17
C ALA A 108 1.47 9.44 8.22
N GLY A 109 2.15 9.65 9.35
CA GLY A 109 2.16 8.70 10.47
C GLY A 109 3.54 8.10 10.78
N ASP A 110 4.62 8.86 10.58
CA ASP A 110 5.97 8.47 10.97
C ASP A 110 6.00 7.91 12.39
N GLY A 111 6.79 6.84 12.58
CA GLY A 111 6.95 6.21 13.88
C GLY A 111 5.86 5.21 14.26
N GLN A 112 4.87 4.97 13.39
CA GLN A 112 3.81 3.99 13.64
C GLN A 112 4.17 2.62 13.05
N ASP A 113 4.01 1.58 13.86
CA ASP A 113 4.18 0.17 13.49
C ASP A 113 2.95 -0.40 12.76
N SER A 114 1.99 0.44 12.40
CA SER A 114 0.87 0.04 11.56
C SER A 114 0.37 1.20 10.72
N TYR A 115 -0.25 0.86 9.59
CA TYR A 115 -0.90 1.79 8.69
C TYR A 115 -2.29 1.27 8.31
N VAL A 116 -3.29 2.14 8.39
CA VAL A 116 -4.66 1.83 7.95
C VAL A 116 -4.84 2.35 6.53
N LEU A 117 -5.12 1.44 5.59
CA LEU A 117 -5.30 1.76 4.18
C LEU A 117 -6.45 2.74 3.98
N LYS A 118 -6.23 3.75 3.16
CA LYS A 118 -7.20 4.82 2.83
C LYS A 118 -7.72 4.63 1.41
N GLU A 119 -8.85 5.27 1.13
CA GLU A 119 -9.44 5.28 -0.21
C GLU A 119 -8.47 5.84 -1.26
N THR A 120 -7.59 6.78 -0.88
CA THR A 120 -6.57 7.38 -1.75
C THR A 120 -5.37 6.46 -2.04
N ASP A 121 -5.23 5.36 -1.30
CA ASP A 121 -4.14 4.40 -1.51
C ASP A 121 -4.50 3.38 -2.59
N ALA A 122 -5.77 3.33 -3.01
CA ALA A 122 -6.26 2.46 -4.07
C ALA A 122 -5.48 2.64 -5.37
N GLY A 123 -5.17 1.51 -6.03
CA GLY A 123 -4.32 1.47 -7.22
C GLY A 123 -2.83 1.66 -6.92
N ARG A 124 -2.40 1.69 -5.66
CA ARG A 124 -0.99 1.83 -5.29
C ARG A 124 -0.52 0.66 -4.43
N TYR A 125 0.79 0.44 -4.42
CA TYR A 125 1.45 -0.58 -3.60
C TYR A 125 1.93 0.06 -2.31
N LEU A 126 1.61 -0.54 -1.16
CA LEU A 126 2.07 -0.07 0.14
C LEU A 126 3.51 -0.52 0.37
N GLY A 127 4.38 0.40 0.77
CA GLY A 127 5.76 0.13 1.14
C GLY A 127 6.11 0.76 2.49
N VAL A 128 7.25 0.35 3.05
CA VAL A 128 7.74 0.87 4.33
C VAL A 128 9.27 0.89 4.38
N GLU A 129 9.80 1.86 5.10
CA GLU A 129 11.20 1.97 5.49
C GLU A 129 11.32 1.95 7.01
N ILE A 130 12.33 1.25 7.53
CA ILE A 130 12.70 1.27 8.95
C ILE A 130 14.23 1.23 9.08
N THR A 131 14.79 2.04 9.97
CA THR A 131 16.22 2.03 10.31
C THR A 131 16.42 1.43 11.68
N GLU A 132 17.30 0.44 11.77
CA GLU A 132 17.72 -0.14 13.04
C GLU A 132 18.38 0.93 13.91
N LYS A 133 17.88 1.11 15.14
CA LYS A 133 18.32 2.22 15.99
C LYS A 133 18.19 1.91 17.48
N THR A 134 19.21 2.30 18.24
CA THR A 134 19.22 2.30 19.70
C THR A 134 19.24 3.70 20.29
N SER A 135 18.80 3.84 21.54
CA SER A 135 18.87 5.12 22.28
C SER A 135 20.29 5.45 22.76
N THR A 136 21.11 4.42 22.97
CA THR A 136 22.47 4.47 23.52
C THR A 136 23.39 3.55 22.71
N GLY A 137 24.68 3.54 23.06
CA GLY A 137 25.66 2.72 22.36
C GLY A 137 26.35 3.44 21.21
N ILE A 138 27.52 2.93 20.84
CA ILE A 138 28.26 3.32 19.64
C ILE A 138 28.61 2.00 18.94
N PRO A 139 28.10 1.73 17.72
CA PRO A 139 27.19 2.56 16.93
C PRO A 139 25.73 2.48 17.41
N SER A 140 24.98 3.58 17.29
CA SER A 140 23.54 3.63 17.66
C SER A 140 22.58 3.48 16.48
N MET A 141 23.11 3.27 15.27
CA MET A 141 22.33 3.08 14.04
C MET A 141 22.88 1.88 13.27
N GLY A 142 21.98 1.06 12.74
CA GLY A 142 22.26 -0.10 11.90
C GLY A 142 21.76 0.11 10.46
N GLN A 143 21.23 -0.95 9.88
CA GLN A 143 20.78 -0.98 8.49
C GLN A 143 19.44 -0.25 8.29
N LEU A 144 19.29 0.42 7.13
CA LEU A 144 18.00 0.81 6.58
C LEU A 144 17.39 -0.38 5.82
N ILE A 145 16.23 -0.84 6.26
CA ILE A 145 15.43 -1.87 5.60
C ILE A 145 14.32 -1.17 4.82
N SER A 146 14.23 -1.45 3.52
CA SER A 146 13.24 -0.84 2.63
C SER A 146 12.44 -1.93 1.92
N ILE A 147 11.14 -1.95 2.16
CA ILE A 147 10.18 -2.85 1.53
C ILE A 147 9.31 -2.05 0.57
N MET A 148 9.50 -2.25 -0.73
CA MET A 148 8.82 -1.47 -1.78
C MET A 148 7.34 -1.86 -1.97
N ASP A 149 7.03 -3.11 -1.66
CA ASP A 149 5.70 -3.71 -1.71
C ASP A 149 5.58 -4.73 -0.56
N VAL A 150 4.75 -4.41 0.43
CA VAL A 150 4.51 -5.29 1.58
C VAL A 150 3.90 -6.62 1.17
N SER A 151 3.11 -6.66 0.10
CA SER A 151 2.48 -7.91 -0.38
C SER A 151 3.51 -8.87 -1.00
N GLY A 152 4.64 -8.34 -1.47
CA GLY A 152 5.75 -9.14 -1.99
C GLY A 152 6.79 -9.53 -0.94
N ASN A 153 6.60 -9.19 0.35
CA ASN A 153 7.62 -9.42 1.37
C ASN A 153 7.85 -10.91 1.67
N THR A 154 6.78 -11.69 1.70
CA THR A 154 6.81 -13.15 1.89
C THR A 154 5.53 -13.77 1.33
N THR A 155 5.56 -15.06 1.03
CA THR A 155 4.38 -15.80 0.55
C THR A 155 3.63 -16.53 1.68
N THR A 156 4.04 -16.33 2.93
CA THR A 156 3.53 -17.07 4.09
C THR A 156 2.68 -16.24 5.04
N ASP A 157 2.62 -14.92 4.82
CA ASP A 157 1.79 -14.03 5.60
C ASP A 157 0.33 -14.09 5.12
N ASN A 158 -0.50 -13.21 5.66
CA ASN A 158 -1.90 -13.07 5.25
C ASN A 158 -2.14 -11.82 4.38
N ILE A 159 -1.11 -11.31 3.71
CA ILE A 159 -1.24 -10.15 2.84
C ILE A 159 -1.53 -10.63 1.41
N PRO A 160 -2.66 -10.23 0.81
CA PRO A 160 -2.92 -10.55 -0.58
C PRO A 160 -1.99 -9.79 -1.52
N ASP A 161 -1.48 -10.48 -2.55
CA ASP A 161 -0.65 -9.90 -3.61
C ASP A 161 -1.34 -8.75 -4.33
N GLY A 162 -0.57 -7.71 -4.64
CA GLY A 162 -0.97 -6.65 -5.55
C GLY A 162 -1.19 -5.28 -4.90
N PRO A 163 -1.66 -4.31 -5.69
CA PRO A 163 -1.95 -2.99 -5.17
C PRO A 163 -3.17 -3.02 -4.27
N VAL A 164 -3.39 -1.94 -3.52
CA VAL A 164 -4.62 -1.73 -2.78
C VAL A 164 -5.79 -1.66 -3.76
N VAL A 165 -6.82 -2.47 -3.52
CA VAL A 165 -8.05 -2.52 -4.32
C VAL A 165 -9.22 -1.96 -3.51
N GLY A 166 -10.01 -1.10 -4.13
CA GLY A 166 -11.08 -0.36 -3.48
C GLY A 166 -10.98 1.11 -3.82
N GLY A 167 -11.48 2.01 -2.99
CA GLY A 167 -11.40 3.44 -3.30
C GLY A 167 -12.68 4.01 -3.88
N THR A 168 -12.55 5.27 -4.26
CA THR A 168 -13.50 5.93 -5.16
C THR A 168 -13.24 5.43 -6.58
N ILE A 169 -14.30 5.14 -7.31
CA ILE A 169 -14.21 4.46 -8.61
C ILE A 169 -14.91 5.32 -9.65
N GLY A 170 -14.17 5.68 -10.67
CA GLY A 170 -14.69 6.30 -11.86
C GLY A 170 -15.24 5.24 -12.81
N VAL A 171 -16.26 5.62 -13.60
CA VAL A 171 -16.86 4.75 -14.61
C VAL A 171 -17.05 5.49 -15.92
N MET A 172 -16.86 4.76 -17.01
CA MET A 172 -17.17 5.27 -18.34
C MET A 172 -17.68 4.20 -19.28
N ILE A 173 -18.52 4.66 -20.21
CA ILE A 173 -18.77 3.98 -21.48
C ILE A 173 -17.96 4.76 -22.50
N ALA A 174 -17.06 4.09 -23.22
CA ALA A 174 -16.25 4.69 -24.27
C ALA A 174 -16.44 3.94 -25.58
N ASP A 175 -16.39 4.66 -26.70
CA ASP A 175 -16.29 4.04 -28.01
C ASP A 175 -14.86 3.50 -28.18
N SER A 176 -14.70 2.29 -28.72
CA SER A 176 -13.39 1.72 -29.06
C SER A 176 -12.56 2.61 -30.00
N ALA A 177 -13.21 3.45 -30.82
CA ALA A 177 -12.55 4.44 -31.68
C ALA A 177 -12.05 5.68 -30.91
N ALA A 178 -12.57 5.92 -29.71
CA ALA A 178 -12.20 7.03 -28.82
C ALA A 178 -12.18 6.55 -27.35
N PRO A 179 -11.25 5.63 -26.99
CA PRO A 179 -11.33 4.83 -25.77
C PRO A 179 -11.10 5.60 -24.46
N THR A 180 -10.78 6.90 -24.55
CA THR A 180 -10.56 7.83 -23.42
C THR A 180 -11.71 8.82 -23.24
N VAL A 181 -12.70 8.83 -24.13
CA VAL A 181 -13.83 9.76 -24.06
C VAL A 181 -14.97 9.12 -23.28
N ASN A 182 -15.21 9.60 -22.06
CA ASN A 182 -16.36 9.17 -21.27
C ASN A 182 -17.67 9.68 -21.88
N LEU A 183 -18.57 8.78 -22.29
CA LEU A 183 -19.86 9.13 -22.89
C LEU A 183 -21.00 9.24 -21.85
N ILE A 184 -20.78 8.81 -20.61
CA ILE A 184 -21.80 8.82 -19.56
C ILE A 184 -22.18 10.26 -19.19
N GLY A 185 -23.48 10.53 -19.09
CA GLY A 185 -24.01 11.76 -18.50
C GLY A 185 -23.80 13.05 -19.32
N LYS A 186 -23.33 12.95 -20.58
CA LYS A 186 -23.23 14.06 -21.52
C LYS A 186 -24.51 14.20 -22.34
N ALA A 187 -25.01 15.43 -22.48
CA ALA A 187 -26.27 15.72 -23.17
C ALA A 187 -26.24 15.42 -24.68
N ASN A 188 -25.06 15.46 -25.31
CA ASN A 188 -24.87 15.26 -26.76
C ASN A 188 -24.05 14.00 -27.06
N SER A 189 -24.02 13.01 -26.14
CA SER A 189 -23.41 11.72 -26.46
C SER A 189 -24.29 10.98 -27.47
N GLU A 190 -23.87 10.97 -28.73
CA GLU A 190 -24.48 10.15 -29.76
C GLU A 190 -23.80 8.79 -29.80
N LEU A 191 -24.59 7.72 -29.66
CA LEU A 191 -24.13 6.35 -29.84
C LEU A 191 -24.44 5.90 -31.27
N LEU A 192 -23.43 5.42 -31.97
CA LEU A 192 -23.51 5.04 -33.37
C LEU A 192 -23.72 3.53 -33.49
N VAL A 193 -24.61 3.14 -34.39
CA VAL A 193 -24.78 1.74 -34.77
C VAL A 193 -23.57 1.24 -35.55
N GLY A 194 -23.22 -0.03 -35.39
CA GLY A 194 -22.03 -0.64 -35.98
C GLY A 194 -20.72 -0.41 -35.20
N HIS A 195 -20.77 0.40 -34.13
CA HIS A 195 -19.61 0.69 -33.29
C HIS A 195 -19.48 -0.31 -32.12
N THR A 196 -18.29 -0.35 -31.53
CA THR A 196 -18.00 -1.16 -30.34
C THR A 196 -17.81 -0.25 -29.14
N TYR A 197 -18.57 -0.50 -28.07
CA TYR A 197 -18.48 0.24 -26.81
C TYR A 197 -17.86 -0.61 -25.71
N GLN A 198 -17.01 0.04 -24.91
CA GLN A 198 -16.27 -0.55 -23.80
C GLN A 198 -16.80 0.05 -22.50
N PHE A 199 -17.05 -0.80 -21.50
CA PHE A 199 -17.22 -0.33 -20.12
C PHE A 199 -15.86 -0.37 -19.44
N LYS A 200 -15.45 0.75 -18.86
CA LYS A 200 -14.19 0.83 -18.12
C LYS A 200 -14.41 1.48 -16.76
N THR A 201 -13.66 1.00 -15.78
CA THR A 201 -13.58 1.60 -14.45
C THR A 201 -12.12 1.88 -14.11
N TRP A 202 -11.90 2.86 -13.24
CA TRP A 202 -10.57 3.21 -12.74
C TRP A 202 -10.65 3.66 -11.28
N TYR A 203 -9.53 3.60 -10.57
CA TYR A 203 -9.43 4.20 -9.24
C TYR A 203 -9.35 5.72 -9.40
N ASP A 204 -10.46 6.41 -9.09
CA ASP A 204 -10.62 7.86 -9.21
C ASP A 204 -10.08 8.52 -7.94
N VAL A 205 -8.76 8.71 -7.90
CA VAL A 205 -8.01 9.08 -6.69
C VAL A 205 -8.37 10.49 -6.23
N ASN A 206 -8.68 11.38 -7.17
CA ASN A 206 -9.01 12.77 -6.90
C ASN A 206 -10.53 13.06 -6.92
N ASN A 207 -11.36 12.04 -7.18
CA ASN A 207 -12.82 12.10 -7.23
C ASN A 207 -13.33 13.18 -8.22
N ASN A 208 -12.67 13.32 -9.37
CA ASN A 208 -13.05 14.28 -10.41
C ASN A 208 -13.88 13.63 -11.55
N HIS A 209 -14.06 12.30 -11.53
CA HIS A 209 -14.77 11.51 -12.54
C HIS A 209 -14.21 11.63 -13.97
N ILE A 210 -12.93 11.98 -14.08
CA ILE A 210 -12.14 12.00 -15.30
C ILE A 210 -11.03 10.96 -15.11
N TRP A 211 -10.78 10.15 -16.14
CA TRP A 211 -9.64 9.22 -16.09
C TRP A 211 -8.36 9.99 -16.41
N ASP A 212 -7.59 10.28 -15.37
CA ASP A 212 -6.34 11.03 -15.44
C ASP A 212 -5.13 10.11 -15.69
N ALA A 213 -4.05 10.71 -16.20
CA ALA A 213 -2.78 10.00 -16.35
C ALA A 213 -2.25 9.54 -14.99
N GLY A 214 -1.93 8.25 -14.86
CA GLY A 214 -1.44 7.64 -13.63
C GLY A 214 -2.50 6.92 -12.81
N GLU A 215 -3.79 7.08 -13.13
CA GLU A 215 -4.85 6.26 -12.52
C GLU A 215 -4.92 4.88 -13.18
N LEU A 216 -5.00 3.84 -12.35
CA LEU A 216 -5.04 2.46 -12.83
C LEU A 216 -6.45 2.04 -13.20
N GLU A 217 -6.53 1.27 -14.30
CA GLU A 217 -7.76 0.60 -14.70
C GLU A 217 -8.15 -0.45 -13.65
N ALA A 218 -9.43 -0.45 -13.28
CA ALA A 218 -10.01 -1.34 -12.27
C ALA A 218 -11.11 -2.26 -12.86
N THR A 219 -11.33 -2.24 -14.18
CA THR A 219 -12.46 -2.91 -14.84
C THR A 219 -12.55 -4.40 -14.50
N SER A 220 -11.41 -5.08 -14.39
CA SER A 220 -11.34 -6.51 -14.03
C SER A 220 -11.88 -6.85 -12.63
N ASN A 221 -12.01 -5.85 -11.76
CA ASN A 221 -12.51 -6.02 -10.39
C ASN A 221 -14.04 -5.94 -10.30
N TYR A 222 -14.71 -5.79 -11.45
CA TYR A 222 -16.15 -5.66 -11.56
C TYR A 222 -16.74 -6.67 -12.53
N ALA A 223 -17.89 -7.24 -12.15
CA ALA A 223 -18.80 -7.84 -13.10
C ALA A 223 -19.74 -6.77 -13.64
N TYR A 224 -20.11 -6.85 -14.92
CA TYR A 224 -21.02 -5.90 -15.53
C TYR A 224 -21.89 -6.50 -16.64
N LYS A 225 -23.05 -5.86 -16.84
CA LYS A 225 -24.04 -6.18 -17.86
C LYS A 225 -24.50 -4.91 -18.56
N TRP A 226 -24.62 -4.99 -19.88
CA TRP A 226 -25.17 -3.90 -20.67
C TRP A 226 -26.69 -3.82 -20.54
N VAL A 227 -27.20 -2.60 -20.49
CA VAL A 227 -28.63 -2.30 -20.38
C VAL A 227 -28.99 -1.29 -21.47
N PHE A 228 -29.91 -1.67 -22.35
CA PHE A 228 -30.61 -0.74 -23.23
C PHE A 228 -31.70 -0.05 -22.41
N ASP A 229 -31.55 1.23 -22.14
CA ASP A 229 -32.42 1.99 -21.25
C ASP A 229 -33.34 2.93 -22.04
N GLY A 230 -34.56 3.16 -21.52
CA GLY A 230 -35.58 3.96 -22.17
C GLY A 230 -36.52 3.12 -23.05
N THR A 231 -36.95 3.69 -24.17
CA THR A 231 -37.87 3.05 -25.12
C THR A 231 -37.33 3.15 -26.54
N SER A 232 -37.70 2.21 -27.40
CA SER A 232 -37.37 2.30 -28.83
C SER A 232 -37.97 3.55 -29.49
N ALA A 233 -37.38 3.96 -30.61
CA ALA A 233 -37.67 5.22 -31.27
C ALA A 233 -39.12 5.37 -31.77
N THR A 234 -39.69 4.29 -32.33
CA THR A 234 -41.00 4.33 -33.00
C THR A 234 -42.02 3.44 -32.30
N THR A 235 -41.62 2.23 -31.90
CA THR A 235 -42.54 1.25 -31.30
C THR A 235 -42.73 1.43 -29.80
N HIS A 236 -42.02 2.39 -29.19
CA HIS A 236 -42.05 2.69 -27.75
C HIS A 236 -41.91 1.45 -26.85
N THR A 237 -41.17 0.45 -27.33
CA THR A 237 -40.95 -0.80 -26.62
C THR A 237 -39.93 -0.55 -25.53
N ALA A 238 -40.24 -0.96 -24.30
CA ALA A 238 -39.34 -0.76 -23.17
C ALA A 238 -37.99 -1.48 -23.38
N GLY A 239 -36.93 -0.86 -22.87
CA GLY A 239 -35.59 -1.42 -22.87
C GLY A 239 -35.41 -2.57 -21.89
N GLY A 240 -34.17 -3.07 -21.78
CA GLY A 240 -33.82 -4.18 -20.90
C GLY A 240 -32.35 -4.56 -21.00
N TYR A 241 -32.00 -5.64 -20.31
CA TYR A 241 -30.65 -6.19 -20.36
C TYR A 241 -30.30 -6.72 -21.75
N ALA A 242 -29.06 -6.49 -22.15
CA ALA A 242 -28.47 -7.21 -23.27
C ALA A 242 -28.38 -8.72 -22.96
N VAL A 243 -28.14 -9.53 -23.99
CA VAL A 243 -27.99 -10.97 -23.85
C VAL A 243 -26.78 -11.34 -22.98
N SER A 244 -26.87 -12.44 -22.24
CA SER A 244 -25.80 -12.85 -21.31
C SER A 244 -24.45 -13.12 -21.97
N ALA A 245 -24.42 -13.39 -23.28
CA ALA A 245 -23.19 -13.59 -24.04
C ALA A 245 -22.29 -12.34 -24.09
N THR A 246 -22.86 -11.15 -23.85
CA THR A 246 -22.15 -9.86 -23.78
C THR A 246 -21.74 -9.47 -22.36
N ASN A 247 -22.06 -10.28 -21.33
CA ASN A 247 -21.64 -9.98 -19.96
C ASN A 247 -20.11 -9.94 -19.87
N ASN A 248 -19.58 -8.93 -19.17
CA ASN A 248 -18.15 -8.71 -18.98
C ASN A 248 -17.36 -8.59 -20.31
N LYS A 249 -17.99 -8.12 -21.38
CA LYS A 249 -17.36 -7.94 -22.69
C LYS A 249 -17.77 -6.60 -23.31
N ASP A 250 -16.91 -6.12 -24.20
CA ASP A 250 -17.24 -5.02 -25.11
C ASP A 250 -18.52 -5.34 -25.90
N LEU A 251 -19.35 -4.33 -26.10
CA LEU A 251 -20.62 -4.45 -26.80
C LEU A 251 -20.51 -3.86 -28.20
N VAL A 252 -20.62 -4.72 -29.21
CA VAL A 252 -20.83 -4.28 -30.60
C VAL A 252 -22.30 -3.92 -30.77
N ILE A 253 -22.59 -2.65 -31.04
CA ILE A 253 -23.96 -2.19 -31.35
C ILE A 253 -24.28 -2.60 -32.79
N PRO A 254 -25.33 -3.40 -33.03
CA PRO A 254 -25.62 -3.90 -34.38
C PRO A 254 -25.91 -2.78 -35.38
N ALA A 255 -25.36 -2.90 -36.58
CA ALA A 255 -25.55 -1.93 -37.66
C ALA A 255 -26.96 -1.96 -38.28
N THR A 256 -27.68 -3.07 -38.09
CA THR A 256 -29.01 -3.28 -38.71
C THR A 256 -30.00 -3.87 -37.72
N ASN A 257 -31.29 -3.60 -37.93
CA ASN A 257 -32.37 -4.10 -37.07
C ASN A 257 -32.46 -5.63 -37.12
N ALA A 258 -32.11 -6.24 -38.25
CA ALA A 258 -32.06 -7.71 -38.39
C ALA A 258 -31.02 -8.37 -37.48
N GLN A 259 -29.94 -7.66 -37.15
CA GLN A 259 -28.87 -8.16 -36.26
C GLN A 259 -29.14 -7.83 -34.79
N ALA A 260 -30.10 -6.95 -34.48
CA ALA A 260 -30.33 -6.44 -33.13
C ALA A 260 -30.58 -7.54 -32.08
N THR A 261 -31.26 -8.62 -32.48
CA THR A 261 -31.60 -9.75 -31.60
C THR A 261 -30.38 -10.54 -31.12
N SER A 262 -29.21 -10.39 -31.77
CA SER A 262 -27.98 -11.05 -31.32
C SER A 262 -27.39 -10.42 -30.05
N VAL A 263 -27.76 -9.18 -29.73
CA VAL A 263 -27.30 -8.48 -28.51
C VAL A 263 -28.43 -8.07 -27.59
N PHE A 264 -29.65 -7.92 -28.11
CA PHE A 264 -30.85 -7.58 -27.34
C PHE A 264 -32.00 -8.47 -27.77
N ALA A 265 -32.24 -9.57 -27.04
CA ALA A 265 -33.16 -10.62 -27.47
C ALA A 265 -34.60 -10.14 -27.74
N THR A 266 -35.02 -9.06 -27.07
CA THR A 266 -36.35 -8.44 -27.22
C THR A 266 -36.38 -7.30 -28.24
N ALA A 267 -35.32 -7.12 -29.03
CA ALA A 267 -35.27 -6.10 -30.07
C ALA A 267 -36.44 -6.25 -31.06
N GLY A 268 -37.16 -5.15 -31.27
CA GLY A 268 -38.31 -5.07 -32.16
C GLY A 268 -37.95 -4.52 -33.54
N ALA A 269 -38.93 -3.90 -34.22
CA ALA A 269 -38.75 -3.34 -35.55
C ALA A 269 -37.68 -2.23 -35.63
N ASP A 270 -37.50 -1.47 -34.53
CA ASP A 270 -36.47 -0.44 -34.40
C ASP A 270 -35.07 -1.00 -34.07
N GLY A 271 -34.94 -2.33 -33.90
CA GLY A 271 -33.71 -2.95 -33.45
C GLY A 271 -33.28 -2.40 -32.08
N VAL A 272 -32.15 -1.69 -32.06
CA VAL A 272 -31.59 -1.03 -30.87
C VAL A 272 -31.74 0.50 -30.89
N GLN A 273 -32.41 1.06 -31.90
CA GLN A 273 -32.51 2.51 -32.07
C GLN A 273 -33.54 3.13 -31.10
N GLY A 274 -33.20 4.29 -30.54
CA GLY A 274 -34.00 5.03 -29.55
C GLY A 274 -33.63 4.76 -28.10
N TYR A 275 -32.99 3.62 -27.81
CA TYR A 275 -32.47 3.33 -26.49
C TYR A 275 -31.19 4.13 -26.21
N SER A 276 -30.98 4.44 -24.93
CA SER A 276 -29.68 4.84 -24.39
C SER A 276 -28.94 3.62 -23.83
N LEU A 277 -27.63 3.73 -23.61
CA LEU A 277 -26.81 2.65 -23.07
C LEU A 277 -26.44 2.92 -21.61
N LYS A 278 -26.69 1.94 -20.75
CA LYS A 278 -26.26 1.90 -19.35
C LYS A 278 -25.50 0.62 -19.07
N VAL A 279 -24.79 0.61 -17.95
CA VAL A 279 -24.13 -0.58 -17.42
C VAL A 279 -24.62 -0.81 -16.00
N ASP A 280 -25.12 -2.01 -15.74
CA ASP A 280 -25.30 -2.54 -14.39
C ASP A 280 -24.02 -3.26 -14.00
N TYR A 281 -23.32 -2.76 -12.97
CA TYR A 281 -22.05 -3.31 -12.53
C TYR A 281 -22.02 -3.53 -11.02
N SER A 282 -21.29 -4.56 -10.62
CA SER A 282 -21.11 -4.94 -9.21
C SER A 282 -19.65 -5.32 -8.96
N PRO A 283 -19.07 -4.90 -7.82
CA PRO A 283 -17.73 -5.31 -7.43
C PRO A 283 -17.66 -6.82 -7.23
N LEU A 284 -16.52 -7.41 -7.59
CA LEU A 284 -16.22 -8.82 -7.31
C LEU A 284 -15.76 -9.03 -5.86
N LEU A 285 -15.09 -8.03 -5.29
CA LEU A 285 -14.57 -8.05 -3.93
C LEU A 285 -15.57 -7.47 -2.93
N LYS A 286 -15.65 -8.09 -1.74
CA LYS A 286 -16.61 -7.71 -0.69
C LYS A 286 -16.37 -6.31 -0.10
N SER A 287 -15.11 -5.88 -0.01
CA SER A 287 -14.70 -4.59 0.55
C SER A 287 -15.02 -3.41 -0.35
N VAL A 288 -15.12 -3.66 -1.65
CA VAL A 288 -15.37 -2.62 -2.65
C VAL A 288 -16.85 -2.26 -2.60
N LYS A 289 -17.17 -1.04 -2.18
CA LYS A 289 -18.56 -0.56 -2.18
C LYS A 289 -19.04 -0.45 -3.62
N ALA A 290 -20.27 -0.89 -3.88
CA ALA A 290 -20.95 -0.52 -5.11
C ALA A 290 -21.02 1.01 -5.17
N VAL A 291 -20.47 1.61 -6.23
CA VAL A 291 -20.56 3.04 -6.47
C VAL A 291 -22.04 3.39 -6.47
N LYS A 292 -22.49 4.20 -5.51
CA LYS A 292 -23.84 4.73 -5.56
C LYS A 292 -23.88 5.61 -6.80
N SER A 293 -24.56 5.13 -7.85
CA SER A 293 -24.86 5.94 -9.04
C SER A 293 -25.40 7.27 -8.54
N VAL A 294 -24.62 8.34 -8.75
CA VAL A 294 -25.03 9.68 -8.36
C VAL A 294 -26.26 9.98 -9.18
N LYS A 295 -27.44 9.88 -8.55
CA LYS A 295 -28.64 10.49 -9.11
C LYS A 295 -28.33 11.97 -9.20
N LYS A 296 -28.15 12.47 -10.43
CA LYS A 296 -28.33 13.89 -10.71
C LYS A 296 -29.76 14.28 -10.36
#